data_AF-A0A5E4MAA2-F1
#
_entry.id   AF-A0A5E4MAA2-F1
#
_cell.length_a   1.000
_cell.length_b   1.000
_cell.length_c   1.000
_cell.angle_alpha   90.00
_cell.angle_beta   90.00
_cell.angle_gamma   90.00
#
_symmetry.space_group_name_H-M   'P 1'
#
loop_
_entity.id
_entity.type
_entity.pdbx_description
1 polymer ?
#
loop_
_entity_poly.entity_id
_entity_poly.type
_entity_poly.pdbx_seq_one_letter_code
_entity_poly.pdbx_strand_id
1 'polypeptide(L)' 'MEEVKQKSVELLNGLTKTDFQHCLEQWKKRMKRCVKRGGEYIEGEHLVVE' A
#
# COMPACT_ATOMS: atom_id res chain seq x y z
N MET A 1 0.36 -26.31 0.83
CA MET A 1 0.96 -25.43 -0.19
C MET A 1 -0.05 -25.14 -1.31
N GLU A 2 -0.75 -26.14 -1.82
CA GLU A 2 -1.71 -25.93 -2.92
C GLU A 2 -2.93 -25.09 -2.54
N GLU A 3 -3.45 -25.26 -1.32
CA GLU A 3 -4.51 -24.40 -0.80
C GLU A 3 -4.11 -22.92 -0.70
N VAL A 4 -2.86 -22.65 -0.32
CA VAL A 4 -2.34 -21.27 -0.23
C VAL A 4 -2.28 -20.65 -1.61
N LYS A 5 -1.83 -21.40 -2.63
CA LYS A 5 -1.82 -20.93 -4.02
C LYS A 5 -3.24 -20.64 -4.51
N GLN A 6 -4.17 -21.57 -4.28
CA GLN A 6 -5.56 -21.43 -4.70
C GLN A 6 -6.21 -20.17 -4.08
N LYS A 7 -6.09 -20.00 -2.77
CA LYS A 7 -6.60 -18.81 -2.06
C LYS A 7 -5.94 -17.52 -2.55
N SER A 8 -4.64 -17.56 -2.86
CA SER A 8 -3.93 -16.40 -3.41
C SER A 8 -4.46 -16.03 -4.80
N VAL A 9 -4.70 -17.01 -5.67
CA VAL A 9 -5.25 -16.78 -7.02
C VAL A 9 -6.67 -16.22 -6.94
N GLU A 10 -7.52 -16.76 -6.09
CA GLU A 10 -8.89 -16.25 -5.89
C GLU A 10 -8.89 -14.80 -5.41
N LEU A 11 -8.02 -14.46 -4.45
CA LEU A 11 -7.87 -13.11 -3.95
C LEU A 11 -7.38 -12.15 -5.05
N LEU A 12 -6.35 -12.54 -5.80
CA LEU A 12 -5.77 -11.71 -6.86
C LEU A 12 -6.76 -11.48 -8.01
N ASN A 13 -7.54 -12.50 -8.38
CA ASN A 13 -8.57 -12.38 -9.41
C ASN A 13 -9.76 -11.51 -8.97
N GLY A 14 -9.99 -11.38 -7.66
CA GLY A 14 -11.03 -10.51 -7.10
C GLY A 14 -10.64 -9.03 -7.03
N LEU A 15 -9.37 -8.68 -7.26
CA LEU A 15 -8.92 -7.28 -7.22
C LEU A 15 -9.53 -6.48 -8.36
N THR A 16 -10.09 -5.33 -8.00
CA THR A 16 -10.71 -4.41 -8.94
C THR A 16 -9.74 -3.30 -9.34
N LYS A 17 -10.06 -2.58 -10.43
CA LYS A 17 -9.33 -1.37 -10.82
C LYS A 17 -9.27 -0.34 -9.68
N THR A 18 -10.33 -0.24 -8.89
CA THR A 18 -10.43 0.70 -7.76
C THR A 18 -9.42 0.35 -6.67
N ASP A 19 -9.16 -0.93 -6.42
CA ASP A 19 -8.15 -1.36 -5.43
C ASP A 19 -6.74 -0.91 -5.85
N PHE A 20 -6.40 -1.09 -7.12
CA PHE A 20 -5.13 -0.61 -7.67
C PHE A 20 -5.01 0.92 -7.65
N GLN A 21 -6.09 1.63 -8.00
CA GLN A 21 -6.12 3.09 -7.93
C GLN A 21 -5.93 3.59 -6.51
N HIS A 22 -6.59 2.98 -5.54
CA HIS A 22 -6.43 3.31 -4.13
C HIS A 22 -4.97 3.11 -3.69
N CYS A 23 -4.35 1.98 -4.03
CA CYS A 23 -2.94 1.73 -3.75
C CYS A 23 -2.02 2.80 -4.35
N LEU A 24 -2.25 3.22 -5.60
CA LEU A 24 -1.48 4.28 -6.26
C LEU A 24 -1.61 5.63 -5.53
N GLU A 25 -2.82 6.00 -5.10
CA GLU A 25 -3.02 7.24 -4.36
C GLU A 25 -2.33 7.22 -2.99
N GLN A 26 -2.37 6.09 -2.29
CA GLN A 26 -1.64 5.93 -1.04
C GLN A 26 -0.12 5.97 -1.26
N TRP A 27 0.37 5.39 -2.36
CA TRP A 27 1.79 5.48 -2.74
C TRP A 27 2.23 6.93 -2.99
N LYS A 28 1.45 7.72 -3.74
CA LYS A 28 1.74 9.15 -3.95
C LYS A 28 1.83 9.93 -2.63
N LYS A 29 0.94 9.65 -1.68
CA LYS A 29 0.99 10.26 -0.34
C LYS A 29 2.26 9.89 0.43
N ARG A 30 2.67 8.61 0.38
CA ARG A 30 3.91 8.12 0.97
C ARG A 30 5.14 8.80 0.36
N MET A 31 5.19 8.93 -0.96
CA MET A 31 6.29 9.60 -1.64
C MET A 31 6.43 11.06 -1.23
N LYS A 32 5.31 11.80 -1.10
CA LYS A 32 5.34 13.18 -0.59
C LYS A 32 5.92 13.26 0.83
N ARG A 33 5.57 12.32 1.71
CA ARG A 33 6.12 12.26 3.08
C ARG A 33 7.61 11.93 3.09
N CYS A 34 8.04 10.98 2.26
CA CYS A 34 9.45 10.62 2.10
C CYS A 34 10.29 11.85 1.71
N VAL A 35 9.82 12.63 0.73
CA VAL A 35 10.48 13.89 0.33
C VAL A 35 10.52 14.89 1.50
N LYS A 36 9.39 15.10 2.20
CA LYS A 36 9.32 16.02 3.35
C LYS A 36 10.30 15.64 4.48
N ARG A 37 10.58 14.34 4.63
CA ARG A 37 11.48 13.80 5.67
C ARG A 37 12.91 13.53 5.19
N GLY A 38 13.28 14.02 4.00
CA GLY A 38 14.66 13.84 3.51
C GLY A 38 15.06 12.38 3.32
N GLY A 39 14.11 11.48 3.06
CA GLY A 39 14.38 10.05 2.85
C GLY A 39 14.37 9.17 4.11
N GLU A 40 14.02 9.72 5.29
CA GLU A 40 13.83 8.88 6.47
C GLU A 40 12.65 7.91 6.32
N TYR A 41 12.72 6.79 7.04
CA TYR A 41 11.70 5.74 7.00
C TYR A 41 10.36 6.22 7.57
N ILE A 42 9.30 6.12 6.76
CA ILE A 42 8.00 6.77 7.03
C ILE A 42 6.90 5.84 7.59
N GLU A 43 7.13 4.53 7.69
CA GLU A 43 6.10 3.55 8.09
C GLU A 43 6.34 2.99 9.49
N GLY A 44 6.00 3.75 10.53
CA GLY A 44 6.20 3.32 11.93
C GLY A 44 6.13 4.46 12.95
N GLU A 45 6.19 5.70 12.48
CA GLU A 45 5.96 6.86 13.32
C GLU A 45 4.46 7.09 13.48
N HIS A 46 4.01 7.13 14.74
CA HIS A 46 2.67 7.57 15.09
C HIS A 46 2.40 8.90 14.38
N LEU A 47 1.45 8.86 13.46
CA LEU A 47 0.93 10.04 12.78
C LEU A 47 0.52 11.04 13.88
N VAL A 48 1.31 12.09 14.09
CA VAL A 48 0.73 13.31 14.65
C VAL A 48 -0.21 13.78 13.55
N VAL A 49 -1.50 13.53 13.78
CA VAL A 49 -2.59 14.09 12.99
C VAL A 49 -2.46 15.60 13.17
N GLU A 50 -1.97 16.29 12.14
CA GLU A 50 -2.30 17.70 11.91
C GLU A 50 -3.65 17.78 11.21
#